data_AF-A0A951GVJ7-F1
#
_entry.id   AF-A0A951GVJ7-F1
#
_cell.length_a   1.000
_cell.length_b   1.000
_cell.length_c   1.000
_cell.angle_alpha   90.00
_cell.angle_beta   90.00
_cell.angle_gamma   90.00
#
_symmetry.space_group_name_H-M   'P 1'
#
loop_
_entity.id
_entity.type
_entity.pdbx_description
1 polymer ?
#
loop_
_entity_poly.entity_id
_entity_poly.type
_entity_poly.pdbx_seq_one_letter_code
_entity_poly.pdbx_strand_id
1 'polypeptide(L)' 'MRETFQGEVVWEGVVHVFDLVEHPTATRAYAWSSPIEGSEKRRFFAVLHIDRINSPIEAVRAAIVAENRQR' A
#
# COMPACT_ATOMS: atom_id res chain seq x y z
N MET A 1 -4.01 9.02 5.13
CA MET A 1 -2.68 8.49 5.50
C MET A 1 -1.64 9.24 4.70
N ARG A 2 -0.50 9.58 5.31
CA ARG A 2 0.57 10.34 4.69
C ARG A 2 1.89 9.63 5.00
N GLU A 3 2.69 9.40 3.96
CA GLU A 3 4.04 8.87 4.06
C GLU A 3 5.03 9.93 3.57
N THR A 4 6.06 10.16 4.39
CA THR A 4 7.08 11.17 4.14
C THR A 4 8.46 10.55 4.13
N PHE A 5 9.29 10.95 3.18
CA PHE A 5 10.70 10.54 3.12
C PHE A 5 11.57 11.80 3.01
N GLN A 6 12.57 11.92 3.89
CA GLN A 6 13.45 13.11 3.96
C GLN A 6 12.70 14.45 4.10
N GLY A 7 11.54 14.45 4.77
CA GLY A 7 10.73 15.65 4.97
C GLY A 7 9.73 15.94 3.83
N GLU A 8 9.84 15.24 2.70
CA GLU A 8 8.95 15.40 1.56
C GLU A 8 7.82 14.36 1.59
N VAL A 9 6.62 14.76 1.16
CA VAL A 9 5.49 13.83 1.02
C VAL A 9 5.68 12.98 -0.22
N VAL A 10 5.98 11.69 -0.04
CA VAL A 10 6.17 10.75 -1.15
C VAL A 10 4.87 10.02 -1.51
N TRP A 11 3.92 9.97 -0.58
CA TRP A 11 2.59 9.44 -0.84
C TRP A 11 1.57 9.99 0.15
N GLU A 12 0.38 10.33 -0.32
CA GLU A 12 -0.76 10.70 0.51
C GLU A 12 -2.04 10.17 -0.09
N GLY A 13 -2.88 9.55 0.74
CA GLY A 13 -4.12 8.93 0.29
C GLY A 13 -4.87 8.20 1.39
N VAL A 14 -5.99 7.59 1.01
CA VAL A 14 -6.79 6.76 1.92
C VAL A 14 -6.42 5.30 1.72
N VAL A 15 -6.05 4.64 2.81
CA VAL A 15 -5.86 3.19 2.86
C VAL A 15 -7.05 2.58 3.55
N HIS A 16 -7.67 1.60 2.92
CA HIS A 16 -8.73 0.80 3.51
C HIS A 16 -8.13 -0.45 4.17
N VAL A 17 -8.69 -0.82 5.31
CA VAL A 17 -8.25 -1.97 6.10
C VAL A 17 -9.39 -2.98 6.10
N PHE A 18 -9.09 -4.22 5.70
CA PHE A 18 -10.07 -5.29 5.60
C PHE A 18 -9.64 -6.44 6.48
N ASP A 19 -10.52 -6.93 7.34
CA ASP A 19 -10.32 -8.22 7.98
C ASP A 19 -10.59 -9.33 6.95
N LEU A 20 -9.70 -10.31 6.90
CA LEU A 20 -9.78 -11.44 5.98
C LEU A 20 -10.31 -12.66 6.71
N VAL A 21 -11.25 -13.35 6.07
CA VAL A 21 -11.81 -14.61 6.56
C VAL A 21 -11.15 -15.74 5.78
N GLU A 22 -10.68 -16.78 6.49
CA GLU A 22 -10.10 -18.01 5.91
C GLU A 22 -8.86 -17.82 5.01
N HIS A 23 -8.18 -16.67 5.09
CA HIS A 23 -6.93 -16.49 4.37
C HIS A 23 -5.78 -17.26 5.07
N PRO A 24 -5.00 -18.07 4.36
CA PRO A 24 -4.09 -19.06 4.97
C PRO A 24 -2.97 -18.46 5.82
N THR A 25 -2.59 -17.21 5.56
CA THR A 25 -1.40 -16.59 6.15
C THR A 25 -1.62 -15.20 6.73
N ALA A 26 -2.83 -14.65 6.67
CA ALA A 26 -3.09 -13.27 7.07
C ALA A 26 -4.51 -13.12 7.62
N THR A 27 -4.68 -12.28 8.64
CA THR A 27 -5.99 -11.93 9.19
C THR A 27 -6.54 -10.62 8.62
N ARG A 28 -5.72 -9.88 7.86
CA ARG A 28 -6.03 -8.54 7.38
C ARG A 28 -5.31 -8.20 6.09
N ALA A 29 -5.88 -7.29 5.30
CA ALA A 29 -5.23 -6.67 4.16
C ALA A 29 -5.42 -5.14 4.17
N TYR A 30 -4.49 -4.47 3.50
CA TYR A 30 -4.48 -3.04 3.23
C TYR A 30 -4.65 -2.81 1.74
N ALA A 31 -5.63 -1.99 1.36
CA ALA A 31 -5.85 -1.70 -0.05
C ALA A 31 -6.08 -0.21 -0.31
N TRP A 32 -5.62 0.24 -1.47
CA TRP A 32 -5.82 1.61 -1.95
C TRP A 32 -5.69 1.64 -3.48
N SER A 33 -6.05 2.78 -4.05
CA SER A 33 -5.76 3.09 -5.46
C SER A 33 -4.84 4.29 -5.55
N SER A 34 -3.96 4.30 -6.55
CA SER A 34 -3.10 5.43 -6.90
C SER A 34 -3.33 5.81 -8.37
N PRO A 35 -3.39 7.10 -8.72
CA PRO A 35 -3.40 7.52 -10.13
C PRO A 35 -2.13 7.03 -10.84
N ILE A 36 -2.26 6.71 -12.13
CA ILE A 36 -1.12 6.48 -13.01
C ILE A 36 -0.84 7.80 -13.71
N GLU A 37 0.35 8.35 -13.51
CA GLU A 37 0.74 9.64 -14.10
C GLU A 37 0.58 9.63 -15.63
N GLY A 38 -0.07 10.68 -16.17
CA GLY A 38 -0.39 10.77 -17.60
C GLY A 38 -1.55 9.88 -18.07
N SER A 39 -2.36 9.32 -17.15
CA SER A 39 -3.49 8.46 -17.50
C SER A 39 -4.71 8.68 -16.60
N GLU A 40 -5.91 8.46 -17.16
CA GLU A 40 -7.16 8.33 -16.40
C GLU A 40 -7.25 7.00 -15.62
N LYS A 41 -6.29 6.09 -15.83
CA LYS A 41 -6.25 4.80 -15.16
C LYS A 41 -5.71 4.93 -13.74
N ARG A 42 -6.17 4.01 -12.88
CA ARG A 42 -5.67 3.83 -11.52
C ARG A 42 -4.97 2.49 -11.37
N ARG A 43 -3.91 2.47 -10.58
CA ARG A 43 -3.28 1.26 -10.07
C ARG A 43 -3.90 0.92 -8.72
N PHE A 44 -4.27 -0.34 -8.53
CA PHE A 44 -4.83 -0.84 -7.30
C PHE A 44 -3.80 -1.69 -6.56
N PHE A 45 -3.75 -1.54 -5.25
CA PHE A 45 -2.86 -2.28 -4.38
C PHE A 45 -3.70 -3.06 -3.37
N ALA A 46 -3.28 -4.29 -3.11
CA ALA A 46 -3.74 -5.10 -2.01
C ALA A 46 -2.50 -5.74 -1.37
N VAL A 47 -2.25 -5.41 -0.11
CA VAL A 47 -1.08 -5.85 0.63
C VAL A 47 -1.55 -6.57 1.89
N LEU A 48 -1.11 -7.81 2.06
CA LEU A 48 -1.46 -8.62 3.22
C LEU A 48 -0.74 -8.09 4.47
N HIS A 49 -1.43 -8.17 5.61
CA HIS A 49 -0.83 -8.01 6.93
C HIS A 49 -0.05 -9.29 7.27
N ILE A 50 1.26 -9.30 7.02
CA ILE A 50 2.16 -10.44 7.26
C ILE A 50 3.53 -9.94 7.75
N ASP A 51 4.14 -10.67 8.68
CA ASP A 51 5.51 -10.48 9.18
C ASP A 51 5.91 -9.00 9.41
N ARG A 52 6.62 -8.42 8.43
CA ARG A 52 7.19 -7.06 8.46
C ARG A 52 6.22 -5.97 7.99
N ILE A 53 4.99 -6.33 7.64
CA ILE A 53 3.90 -5.43 7.26
C ILE A 53 2.77 -5.63 8.27
N ASN A 54 2.84 -4.88 9.37
CA ASN A 54 1.88 -4.93 10.46
C ASN A 54 1.03 -3.65 10.57
N SER A 55 1.23 -2.69 9.67
CA SER A 55 0.51 -1.42 9.65
C SER A 55 0.20 -0.95 8.23
N PRO A 56 -0.82 -0.08 8.04
CA PRO A 56 -1.11 0.45 6.71
C PRO A 56 0.05 1.30 6.14
N ILE A 57 0.89 1.91 7.00
CA ILE A 57 2.01 2.75 6.54
C ILE A 57 3.15 1.88 6.02
N GLU A 58 3.43 0.75 6.67
CA GLU A 58 4.39 -0.23 6.18
C GLU A 58 3.92 -0.86 4.87
N ALA A 59 2.62 -1.09 4.71
CA ALA A 59 2.06 -1.57 3.44
C ALA A 59 2.29 -0.57 2.30
N VAL A 60 2.05 0.72 2.54
CA VAL A 60 2.33 1.80 1.57
C VAL A 60 3.83 1.84 1.24
N ARG A 61 4.71 1.82 2.24
CA ARG A 61 6.17 1.80 2.03
C ARG A 61 6.60 0.59 1.21
N ALA A 62 6.11 -0.60 1.54
CA ALA A 62 6.44 -1.83 0.84
C ALA A 62 6.02 -1.76 -0.64
N ALA A 63 4.83 -1.21 -0.92
CA ALA A 63 4.35 -1.01 -2.28
C ALA A 63 5.21 0.00 -3.05
N ILE A 64 5.57 1.15 -2.46
CA ILE A 64 6.46 2.13 -3.10
C ILE A 64 7.81 1.48 -3.45
N VAL A 65 8.41 0.72 -2.53
CA VAL A 65 9.68 0.01 -2.78
C VAL A 65 9.51 -1.02 -3.90
N ALA A 66 8.41 -1.77 -3.92
CA ALA A 66 8.14 -2.77 -4.95
C ALA A 66 7.95 -2.12 -6.33
N GLU A 67 7.23 -1.00 -6.43
CA GLU A 67 7.03 -0.28 -7.68
C GLU A 67 8.35 0.28 -8.25
N ASN A 68 9.20 0.84 -7.39
CA ASN A 68 10.51 1.35 -7.82
C ASN A 68 11.42 0.25 -8.35
N ARG A 69 11.29 -0.99 -7.86
CA ARG A 69 12.05 -2.15 -8.41
C ARG A 69 11.53 -2.64 -9.75
N GLN A 70 10.28 -2.32 -10.11
CA GLN A 70 9.65 -2.76 -11.36
C GLN A 70 9.81 -1.75 -12.51
N ARG A 71 10.37 -0.57 -12.23
CA ARG A 71 10.77 0.43 -13.23
C ARG A 71 12.22 0.22 -13.64
#